data_AF-S0J7P4-F1
#
_entry.id   AF-S0J7P4-F1
#
_cell.length_a   1.000
_cell.length_b   1.000
_cell.length_c   1.000
_cell.angle_alpha   90.00
_cell.angle_beta   90.00
_cell.angle_gamma   90.00
#
_symmetry.space_group_name_H-M   'P 1'
#
loop_
_entity.id
_entity.type
_entity.pdbx_description
1 polymer ?
#
loop_
_entity_poly.entity_id
_entity_poly.type
_entity_poly.pdbx_seq_one_letter_code
_entity_poly.pdbx_strand_id
1 'polypeptide(L)'
;MQSITPTGVVAKQTIPALGIAFLLGALLNEKYNQHPTYETIDALLEDLVVAYQEGIQTFYDEGCRYLQLDDTSWNLFCDPKCIGRYASDLNELTDQL
;
A
#
# COMPACT_ATOMS: atom_id res chain seq x y z
N MET A 1 2.31 -24.38 4.07
CA MET A 1 1.28 -24.69 3.05
C MET A 1 1.69 -25.85 2.12
N GLN A 2 0.77 -26.70 1.60
CA GLN A 2 1.10 -27.69 0.54
C GLN A 2 1.17 -26.98 -0.83
N SER A 3 2.22 -27.24 -1.61
CA SER A 3 2.35 -26.65 -2.96
C SER A 3 1.41 -27.32 -3.96
N ILE A 4 0.69 -26.51 -4.74
CA ILE A 4 -0.16 -26.95 -5.87
C ILE A 4 0.51 -26.73 -7.24
N THR A 5 1.72 -26.16 -7.27
CA THR A 5 2.44 -25.91 -8.52
C THR A 5 3.20 -27.17 -8.97
N PRO A 6 3.40 -27.37 -10.28
CA PRO A 6 4.28 -28.42 -10.77
C PRO A 6 5.70 -28.26 -10.23
N THR A 7 6.46 -29.36 -10.20
CA THR A 7 7.86 -29.35 -9.80
C THR A 7 8.66 -28.31 -10.60
N GLY A 8 9.41 -27.46 -9.89
CA GLY A 8 10.22 -26.40 -10.50
C GLY A 8 9.46 -25.11 -10.82
N VAL A 9 8.15 -25.05 -10.58
CA VAL A 9 7.34 -23.83 -10.77
C VAL A 9 7.15 -23.10 -9.44
N VAL A 10 7.52 -21.82 -9.39
CA VAL A 10 7.33 -20.96 -8.22
C VAL A 10 5.99 -20.23 -8.34
N ALA A 11 5.13 -20.37 -7.33
CA ALA A 11 3.91 -19.59 -7.25
C ALA A 11 4.21 -18.10 -7.03
N LYS A 12 3.52 -17.24 -7.78
CA LYS A 12 3.56 -15.79 -7.57
C LYS A 12 2.40 -15.37 -6.69
N GLN A 13 2.68 -14.61 -5.63
CA GLN A 13 1.68 -13.94 -4.82
C GLN A 13 1.68 -12.43 -5.15
N THR A 14 0.50 -11.82 -5.15
CA THR A 14 0.35 -10.36 -5.26
C THR A 14 -0.36 -9.81 -4.04
N ILE A 15 0.08 -8.63 -3.58
CA ILE A 15 -0.64 -7.81 -2.60
C ILE A 15 -0.63 -6.36 -3.08
N PRO A 16 -1.56 -5.51 -2.63
CA PRO A 16 -1.46 -4.07 -2.87
C PRO A 16 -0.14 -3.52 -2.34
N ALA A 17 0.43 -2.53 -3.01
CA ALA A 17 1.59 -1.82 -2.48
C ALA A 17 1.21 -0.94 -1.28
N LEU A 18 2.22 -0.60 -0.46
CA LEU A 18 2.06 0.30 0.67
C LEU A 18 1.42 1.64 0.26
N GLY A 19 1.88 2.23 -0.86
CA GLY A 19 1.40 3.51 -1.36
C GLY A 19 -0.10 3.52 -1.67
N ILE A 20 -0.61 2.46 -2.32
CA ILE A 20 -2.05 2.37 -2.62
C ILE A 20 -2.89 2.10 -1.35
N ALA A 21 -2.35 1.34 -0.39
CA ALA A 21 -3.02 1.08 0.88
C ALA A 21 -3.12 2.36 1.74
N PHE A 22 -2.05 3.15 1.81
CA PHE A 22 -2.05 4.44 2.49
C PHE A 22 -3.01 5.42 1.80
N LEU A 23 -2.91 5.55 0.48
CA LEU A 23 -3.73 6.47 -0.29
C LEU A 23 -5.23 6.18 -0.15
N LEU A 24 -5.66 4.94 -0.38
CA LEU A 24 -7.08 4.59 -0.34
C LEU A 24 -7.60 4.35 1.07
N GLY A 25 -6.72 3.94 2.00
CA GLY A 25 -7.08 3.65 3.38
C GLY A 25 -7.17 4.89 4.25
N ALA A 26 -6.35 5.91 3.97
CA ALA A 26 -6.27 7.14 4.76
C ALA A 26 -6.54 8.38 3.91
N LEU A 27 -5.63 8.77 3.02
CA LEU A 27 -5.69 10.09 2.36
C LEU A 27 -7.00 10.38 1.65
N LEU A 28 -7.44 9.47 0.77
CA LEU A 28 -8.68 9.61 -0.01
C LEU A 28 -9.90 9.03 0.69
N ASN A 29 -9.77 8.60 1.95
CA ASN A 29 -10.83 7.96 2.70
C ASN A 29 -11.56 8.98 3.59
N GLU A 30 -12.67 9.52 3.09
CA GLU A 30 -13.50 10.49 3.82
C GLU A 30 -13.92 10.01 5.21
N LYS A 31 -14.21 8.70 5.38
CA LYS A 31 -14.63 8.16 6.68
C LYS A 31 -13.47 8.14 7.68
N TYR A 32 -12.28 7.81 7.22
CA TYR A 32 -11.08 7.85 8.06
C TYR A 32 -10.77 9.31 8.45
N ASN A 33 -10.81 10.24 7.49
CA ASN A 33 -10.51 11.66 7.74
C ASN A 33 -11.51 12.35 8.69
N GLN A 34 -12.76 11.89 8.75
CA GLN A 34 -13.74 12.39 9.72
C GLN A 34 -13.41 11.96 11.17
N HIS A 35 -12.83 10.78 11.33
CA HIS A 35 -12.54 10.16 12.63
C HIS A 35 -11.23 9.38 12.58
N PRO A 36 -10.07 10.07 12.50
CA PRO A 36 -8.79 9.39 12.34
C PRO A 36 -8.44 8.61 13.61
N THR A 37 -7.97 7.37 13.43
CA THR A 37 -7.50 6.53 14.54
C THR A 37 -6.14 7.00 15.05
N TYR A 38 -5.30 7.54 14.18
CA TYR A 38 -3.96 8.03 14.50
C TYR A 38 -3.95 9.56 14.64
N GLU A 39 -3.19 10.08 15.60
CA GLU A 39 -3.04 11.52 15.82
C GLU A 39 -2.26 12.21 14.70
N THR A 40 -1.33 11.48 14.07
CA THR A 40 -0.50 11.99 12.97
C THR A 40 -0.41 10.98 11.83
N ILE A 41 -0.14 11.48 10.62
CA ILE A 41 0.14 10.66 9.44
C ILE A 41 1.40 9.81 9.65
N ASP A 42 2.44 10.37 10.29
CA ASP A 42 3.68 9.66 10.58
C ASP A 42 3.43 8.41 11.45
N ALA A 43 2.62 8.52 12.50
CA ALA A 43 2.28 7.38 13.36
C ALA A 43 1.52 6.28 12.58
N LEU A 44 0.61 6.68 11.68
CA LEU A 44 -0.07 5.73 10.79
C LEU A 44 0.94 5.04 9.84
N LEU A 45 1.86 5.80 9.24
CA LEU A 45 2.85 5.27 8.30
C LEU A 45 3.82 4.32 8.98
N GLU A 46 4.29 4.64 10.19
CA GLU A 46 5.17 3.78 10.99
C GLU A 46 4.51 2.40 11.23
N ASP A 47 3.28 2.39 11.74
CA ASP A 47 2.56 1.13 11.99
C ASP A 47 2.22 0.39 10.69
N LEU A 48 1.90 1.11 9.62
CA LEU A 48 1.63 0.49 8.31
C LEU A 48 2.89 -0.16 7.73
N VAL A 49 4.07 0.47 7.88
CA VAL A 49 5.36 -0.11 7.47
C VAL A 49 5.65 -1.38 8.24
N VAL A 50 5.47 -1.37 9.57
CA VAL A 50 5.64 -2.56 10.41
C VAL A 50 4.70 -3.67 9.97
N ALA A 51 3.41 -3.38 9.75
CA ALA A 51 2.44 -4.36 9.29
C ALA A 51 2.81 -5.00 7.94
N TYR A 52 3.35 -4.21 7.00
CA TYR A 52 3.84 -4.74 5.73
C TYR A 52 5.09 -5.60 5.89
N GLN A 53 6.03 -5.22 6.76
CA GLN A 53 7.22 -6.02 7.06
C GLN A 53 6.82 -7.38 7.65
N GLU A 54 5.93 -7.39 8.64
CA GLU A 54 5.40 -8.62 9.25
C GLU A 54 4.64 -9.49 8.26
N GLY A 55 3.82 -8.87 7.40
CA GLY A 55 3.10 -9.58 6.34
C GLY A 55 4.04 -10.23 5.33
N ILE A 56 5.05 -9.50 4.86
CA ILE A 56 6.08 -10.04 3.95
C ILE A 56 6.86 -11.18 4.62
N GLN A 57 7.25 -11.02 5.88
CA GLN A 57 7.93 -12.06 6.64
C GLN A 57 7.05 -13.31 6.76
N THR A 58 5.76 -13.15 7.05
CA THR A 58 4.81 -14.26 7.12
C THR A 58 4.69 -15.00 5.78
N PHE A 59 4.62 -14.28 4.66
CA PHE A 59 4.65 -14.91 3.33
C PHE A 59 5.94 -15.70 3.12
N TYR A 60 7.08 -15.14 3.52
CA TYR A 60 8.37 -15.81 3.40
C TYR A 60 8.42 -17.10 4.24
N ASP A 61 7.95 -17.06 5.48
CA ASP A 61 7.92 -18.19 6.40
C ASP A 61 7.01 -19.32 5.89
N GLU A 62 5.91 -18.97 5.23
CA GLU A 62 5.00 -19.93 4.55
C GLU A 62 5.54 -20.46 3.21
N GLY A 63 6.74 -20.03 2.80
CA GLY A 63 7.43 -20.53 1.61
C GLY A 63 7.22 -19.70 0.34
N CYS A 64 6.63 -18.50 0.42
CA CYS A 64 6.57 -17.58 -0.72
C CYS A 64 7.99 -17.16 -1.13
N ARG A 65 8.31 -17.26 -2.43
CA ARG A 65 9.59 -16.85 -3.00
C ARG A 65 9.45 -15.89 -4.18
N TYR A 66 8.22 -15.50 -4.51
CA TYR A 66 7.91 -14.49 -5.51
C TYR A 66 6.68 -13.71 -5.05
N LEU A 67 6.92 -12.56 -4.42
CA LEU A 67 5.90 -11.61 -4.01
C LEU A 67 5.97 -10.35 -4.89
N GLN A 68 4.84 -9.91 -5.43
CA GLN A 68 4.70 -8.65 -6.15
C GLN A 68 3.83 -7.68 -5.35
N LEU A 69 4.28 -6.43 -5.28
CA LEU A 69 3.52 -5.31 -4.72
C LEU A 69 2.86 -4.55 -5.88
N ASP A 70 1.54 -4.59 -5.94
CA ASP A 70 0.76 -3.95 -6.99
C ASP A 70 0.49 -2.48 -6.62
N ASP A 71 1.26 -1.59 -7.22
CA ASP A 71 1.12 -0.14 -7.02
C ASP A 71 0.40 0.51 -8.20
N THR A 72 -0.86 0.87 -7.99
CA THR A 72 -1.66 1.62 -8.97
C THR A 72 -1.76 3.11 -8.63
N SER A 73 -1.12 3.58 -7.56
CA SER A 73 -1.22 4.98 -7.10
C SER A 73 -0.51 5.96 -8.04
N TRP A 74 0.53 5.49 -8.74
CA TRP A 74 1.31 6.30 -9.67
C TRP A 74 0.48 6.93 -10.80
N ASN A 75 -0.63 6.29 -11.19
CA ASN A 75 -1.49 6.84 -12.24
C ASN A 75 -2.07 8.22 -11.87
N LEU A 76 -2.19 8.53 -10.58
CA LEU A 76 -2.72 9.81 -10.10
C LEU A 76 -1.78 10.96 -10.39
N PHE A 77 -0.48 10.70 -10.47
CA PHE A 77 0.55 11.69 -10.78
C PHE A 77 0.85 11.79 -12.28
N CYS A 78 0.24 10.94 -13.12
CA CYS A 78 0.52 10.88 -14.55
C CYS A 78 -0.60 11.44 -15.44
N ASP A 79 -1.81 11.65 -14.90
CA ASP A 79 -2.92 12.28 -15.63
C ASP A 79 -3.25 13.65 -15.01
N PRO A 80 -3.14 14.77 -15.75
CA PRO A 80 -3.52 16.10 -15.28
C PRO A 80 -4.94 16.19 -14.71
N LYS A 81 -5.88 15.36 -15.20
CA LYS A 81 -7.24 15.28 -14.66
C LYS A 81 -7.29 14.65 -13.27
N CYS A 82 -6.46 13.64 -13.02
CA CYS A 82 -6.33 13.00 -11.71
C CYS A 82 -5.61 13.91 -10.72
N ILE A 83 -4.53 14.57 -11.16
CA ILE A 83 -3.83 15.59 -10.36
C ILE A 83 -4.81 16.68 -9.94
N GLY A 84 -5.58 17.25 -10.89
CA GLY A 84 -6.54 18.31 -10.58
C GLY A 84 -7.67 17.88 -9.65
N ARG A 85 -8.07 16.60 -9.70
CA ARG A 85 -9.14 16.04 -8.85
C ARG A 85 -8.71 15.87 -7.40
N TYR A 86 -7.44 15.50 -7.17
CA TYR A 86 -6.91 15.21 -5.83
C TYR A 86 -5.88 16.24 -5.36
N ALA A 87 -5.79 17.40 -6.02
CA ALA A 87 -4.74 18.38 -5.77
C ALA A 87 -4.70 18.85 -4.30
N SER A 88 -5.85 19.02 -3.64
CA SER A 88 -5.89 19.38 -2.22
C SER A 88 -5.27 18.30 -1.33
N ASP A 89 -5.61 17.04 -1.62
CA ASP A 89 -5.23 15.89 -0.80
C ASP A 89 -3.79 15.44 -1.10
N LEU A 90 -3.31 15.69 -2.33
CA LEU A 90 -1.93 15.44 -2.76
C LEU A 90 -0.95 16.52 -2.31
N ASN A 91 -1.41 17.75 -2.06
CA ASN A 91 -0.54 18.80 -1.54
C ASN A 91 0.01 18.44 -0.14
N GLU A 92 -0.80 17.77 0.68
CA GLU A 92 -0.38 17.26 2.00
C GLU A 92 0.74 16.20 1.89
N LEU A 93 0.79 15.44 0.78
CA LEU A 93 1.86 14.48 0.47
C LEU A 93 3.14 15.17 -0.01
N THR A 94 3.02 16.20 -0.86
CA THR A 94 4.20 16.88 -1.44
C THR A 94 4.89 17.81 -0.46
N ASP A 95 4.17 18.37 0.53
CA ASP A 95 4.77 19.21 1.57
C ASP A 95 5.63 18.40 2.57
N GLN A 96 5.59 17.06 2.49
CA GLN A 96 6.34 16.12 3.32
C GLN A 96 7.55 15.47 2.61
N LEU A 97 7.81 15.80 1.33
CA LEU A 97 8.94 15.28 0.52
C LEU A 97 9.98 16.39 0.22
#